data_AF-A0A7S3BXB7-F1
#
_entry.id   AF-A0A7S3BXB7-F1
#
_cell.length_a   1.000
_cell.length_b   1.000
_cell.length_c   1.000
_cell.angle_alpha   90.00
_cell.angle_beta   90.00
_cell.angle_gamma   90.00
#
_symmetry.space_group_name_H-M   'P 1'
#
loop_
_entity.id
_entity.type
_entity.pdbx_description
1 polymer ?
#
loop_
_entity_poly.entity_id
_entity_poly.type
_entity_poly.pdbx_seq_one_letter_code
_entity_poly.pdbx_strand_id
1 'polypeptide(L)'
;TYAALGNVNPAPSLLLPPGGGTDDPGRYHTPSVGGYHHNDSLRISSQRAAFALFDANLTLSFANLSRTATHRLRVRFHRPFHPIAPTDPANFVRLVANGHTIIQPYVFAPSDVVAYELAQALTASGQLNVTCNAPPGVGGSGRVCGMAETWLSVSSNSTDRVASKLRVSPLGGRV
;
A
#
# COMPACT_ATOMS: atom_id res chain seq x y z
N THR A 1 3.93 -2.18 11.50
CA THR A 1 2.57 -2.50 11.01
C THR A 1 2.62 -3.04 9.60
N TYR A 2 1.77 -4.01 9.26
CA TYR A 2 1.69 -4.64 7.93
C TYR A 2 0.24 -4.94 7.58
N ALA A 3 -0.20 -4.59 6.36
CA ALA A 3 -1.49 -5.01 5.81
C ALA A 3 -1.37 -5.60 4.41
N ALA A 4 -2.08 -6.70 4.20
CA ALA A 4 -2.49 -7.19 2.88
C ALA A 4 -3.89 -6.63 2.57
N LEU A 5 -3.98 -5.73 1.60
CA LEU A 5 -5.15 -4.84 1.44
C LEU A 5 -6.33 -5.48 0.70
N GLY A 6 -6.20 -6.71 0.20
CA GLY A 6 -7.36 -7.49 -0.25
C GLY A 6 -7.88 -8.49 0.79
N ASN A 7 -7.50 -8.33 2.06
CA ASN A 7 -8.16 -8.93 3.22
C ASN A 7 -8.92 -7.83 3.98
N VAL A 8 -10.17 -8.09 4.37
CA VAL A 8 -11.05 -7.10 5.04
C VAL A 8 -10.64 -6.75 6.48
N ASN A 9 -9.60 -7.40 7.02
CA ASN A 9 -8.91 -7.03 8.27
C ASN A 9 -7.50 -7.66 8.27
N PRO A 10 -6.37 -6.91 8.33
CA PRO A 10 -5.96 -6.15 9.52
C PRO A 10 -5.23 -4.80 9.23
N ALA A 11 -4.78 -4.11 10.30
CA ALA A 11 -4.13 -2.78 10.30
C ALA A 11 -2.90 -2.64 9.36
N PRO A 12 -2.68 -1.50 8.67
CA PRO A 12 -3.46 -0.25 8.65
C PRO A 12 -4.94 -0.44 8.31
N SER A 13 -5.77 0.37 8.96
CA SER A 13 -7.20 0.39 8.66
C SER A 13 -7.40 1.13 7.35
N LEU A 14 -7.95 0.43 6.35
CA LEU A 14 -8.50 1.11 5.18
C LEU A 14 -9.67 1.98 5.66
N LEU A 15 -9.61 3.28 5.40
CA LEU A 15 -10.72 4.18 5.71
C LEU A 15 -11.81 3.99 4.67
N LEU A 16 -12.99 3.57 5.15
CA LEU A 16 -14.20 3.45 4.36
C LEU A 16 -15.14 4.62 4.72
N PRO A 17 -15.83 5.24 3.75
CA PRO A 17 -16.90 6.19 4.06
C PRO A 17 -17.99 5.55 4.95
N PRO A 18 -18.73 6.34 5.75
CA PRO A 18 -19.92 5.86 6.44
C PRO A 18 -20.87 5.15 5.46
N GLY A 19 -21.45 4.02 5.87
CA GLY A 19 -22.32 3.20 5.03
C GLY A 19 -21.64 2.40 3.92
N GLY A 20 -20.35 2.65 3.66
CA GLY A 20 -19.51 1.87 2.75
C GLY A 20 -20.14 1.65 1.38
N GLY A 21 -20.18 0.39 0.92
CA GLY A 21 -20.74 0.04 -0.38
C GLY A 21 -22.28 0.06 -0.43
N THR A 22 -22.95 0.15 0.71
CA THR A 22 -24.42 0.23 0.77
C THR A 22 -24.90 1.64 0.38
N ASP A 23 -24.21 2.67 0.90
CA ASP A 23 -24.53 4.08 0.61
C ASP A 23 -23.90 4.57 -0.71
N ASP A 24 -22.92 3.82 -1.24
CA ASP A 24 -22.30 4.04 -2.54
C ASP A 24 -22.21 2.74 -3.35
N PRO A 25 -23.35 2.25 -3.90
CA PRO A 25 -23.40 1.00 -4.65
C PRO A 25 -22.58 1.06 -5.95
N GLY A 26 -22.45 2.25 -6.54
CA GLY A 26 -21.62 2.50 -7.73
C GLY A 26 -20.11 2.57 -7.43
N ARG A 27 -19.73 2.66 -6.14
CA ARG A 27 -18.33 2.78 -5.68
C ARG A 27 -17.61 4.01 -6.26
N TYR A 28 -18.32 5.11 -6.44
CA TYR A 28 -17.75 6.38 -6.91
C TYR A 28 -16.89 7.09 -5.87
N HIS A 29 -17.06 6.73 -4.60
CA HIS A 29 -16.39 7.34 -3.45
C HIS A 29 -15.86 6.28 -2.47
N THR A 30 -16.48 5.10 -2.42
CA THR A 30 -16.08 3.99 -1.57
C THR A 30 -15.09 3.08 -2.30
N PRO A 31 -13.88 2.84 -1.74
CA PRO A 31 -12.92 1.94 -2.35
C PRO A 31 -13.45 0.50 -2.40
N SER A 32 -12.98 -0.26 -3.40
CA SER A 32 -13.28 -1.69 -3.55
C SER A 32 -12.22 -2.54 -2.87
N VAL A 33 -12.64 -3.55 -2.09
CA VAL A 33 -11.75 -4.43 -1.32
C VAL A 33 -12.06 -5.87 -1.69
N GLY A 34 -11.01 -6.71 -1.75
CA GLY A 34 -11.16 -8.13 -2.02
C GLY A 34 -11.07 -8.50 -3.50
N GLY A 35 -10.59 -7.58 -4.35
CA GLY A 35 -10.25 -7.92 -5.73
C GLY A 35 -9.18 -9.01 -5.72
N TYR A 36 -9.42 -10.09 -6.45
CA TYR A 36 -8.51 -11.23 -6.58
C TYR A 36 -8.20 -11.45 -8.06
N HIS A 37 -6.92 -11.51 -8.37
CA HIS A 37 -6.44 -11.87 -9.69
C HIS A 37 -5.46 -13.04 -9.56
N HIS A 38 -5.93 -14.23 -9.92
CA HIS A 38 -5.13 -15.44 -9.85
C HIS A 38 -3.96 -15.38 -10.84
N ASN A 39 -2.75 -15.57 -10.34
CA ASN A 39 -1.54 -15.69 -11.16
C ASN A 39 -0.47 -16.50 -10.41
N ASP A 40 -0.15 -17.69 -10.92
CA ASP A 40 0.81 -18.60 -10.29
C ASP A 40 2.24 -18.06 -10.19
N SER A 41 2.58 -17.04 -10.99
CA SER A 41 3.87 -16.36 -10.92
C SER A 41 3.95 -15.30 -9.82
N LEU A 42 2.84 -14.97 -9.16
CA LEU A 42 2.78 -14.01 -8.06
C LEU A 42 2.56 -14.67 -6.71
N ARG A 43 3.12 -14.05 -5.67
CA ARG A 43 2.75 -14.35 -4.28
C ARG A 43 1.26 -14.13 -4.09
N ILE A 44 0.60 -15.03 -3.36
CA ILE A 44 -0.84 -14.95 -3.04
C ILE A 44 -1.21 -13.59 -2.42
N SER A 45 -0.35 -13.01 -1.59
CA SER A 45 -0.58 -11.69 -0.99
C SER A 45 -0.63 -10.55 -2.01
N SER A 46 0.06 -10.70 -3.15
CA SER A 46 0.06 -9.73 -4.24
C SER A 46 -1.10 -9.93 -5.22
N GLN A 47 -1.80 -11.07 -5.16
CA GLN A 47 -2.98 -11.36 -5.98
C GLN A 47 -4.25 -10.71 -5.44
N ARG A 48 -4.21 -10.17 -4.21
CA ARG A 48 -5.33 -9.52 -3.54
C ARG A 48 -5.02 -8.03 -3.33
N ALA A 49 -5.99 -7.16 -3.62
CA ALA A 49 -5.77 -5.71 -3.50
C ALA A 49 -7.04 -4.94 -3.10
N ALA A 50 -6.82 -3.72 -2.60
CA ALA A 50 -7.83 -2.69 -2.53
C ALA A 50 -7.62 -1.68 -3.65
N PHE A 51 -8.72 -1.12 -4.13
CA PHE A 51 -8.77 -0.22 -5.29
C PHE A 51 -9.57 1.03 -4.98
N ALA A 52 -9.01 2.18 -5.35
CA ALA A 52 -9.82 3.34 -5.70
C ALA A 52 -10.47 3.11 -7.07
N LEU A 53 -11.70 3.59 -7.22
CA LEU A 53 -12.43 3.59 -8.49
C LEU A 53 -12.75 5.04 -8.91
N PHE A 54 -12.75 5.29 -10.20
CA PHE A 54 -12.95 6.60 -10.83
C PHE A 54 -12.00 7.65 -10.23
N ASP A 55 -12.52 8.80 -9.81
CA ASP A 55 -11.75 9.85 -9.15
C ASP A 55 -11.67 9.69 -7.62
N ALA A 56 -12.08 8.54 -7.09
CA ALA A 56 -12.02 8.27 -5.65
C ALA A 56 -10.59 8.11 -5.14
N ASN A 57 -10.48 8.10 -3.81
CA ASN A 57 -9.23 7.95 -3.09
C ASN A 57 -9.18 6.61 -2.35
N LEU A 58 -8.03 5.95 -2.37
CA LEU A 58 -7.73 4.84 -1.47
C LEU A 58 -6.96 5.38 -0.27
N THR A 59 -7.57 5.43 0.92
CA THR A 59 -6.93 6.02 2.10
C THR A 59 -6.67 5.00 3.19
N LEU A 60 -5.40 4.86 3.59
CA LEU A 60 -4.95 4.02 4.69
C LEU A 60 -4.69 4.86 5.93
N SER A 61 -5.15 4.42 7.09
CA SER A 61 -4.85 5.04 8.38
C SER A 61 -3.96 4.13 9.22
N PHE A 62 -2.86 4.71 9.69
CA PHE A 62 -1.94 4.12 10.64
C PHE A 62 -2.07 4.89 11.96
N ALA A 63 -2.18 4.17 13.06
CA ALA A 63 -2.30 4.73 14.40
C ALA A 63 -1.24 4.16 15.34
N ASN A 64 -1.11 4.76 16.52
CA ASN A 64 -0.17 4.35 17.57
C ASN A 64 1.29 4.34 17.09
N LEU A 65 1.65 5.29 16.22
CA LEU A 65 3.02 5.45 15.73
C LEU A 65 3.88 6.14 16.78
N SER A 66 5.18 5.79 16.78
CA SER A 66 6.14 6.54 17.59
C SER A 66 6.24 7.98 17.09
N ARG A 67 6.08 8.95 17.98
CA ARG A 67 6.14 10.37 17.62
C ARG A 67 7.59 10.86 17.42
N THR A 68 8.56 10.09 17.94
CA THR A 68 9.98 10.46 17.96
C THR A 68 10.82 9.71 16.93
N ALA A 69 10.28 8.66 16.31
CA ALA A 69 11.01 7.84 15.36
C ALA A 69 10.77 8.25 13.91
N THR A 70 11.80 8.10 13.08
CA THR A 70 11.64 8.11 11.62
C THR A 70 10.95 6.82 11.18
N HIS A 71 10.01 6.92 10.25
CA HIS A 71 9.27 5.76 9.74
C HIS A 71 9.58 5.54 8.27
N ARG A 72 9.54 4.28 7.84
CA ARG A 72 9.65 3.88 6.45
C ARG A 72 8.36 3.21 6.01
N LEU A 73 7.71 3.79 5.00
CA LEU A 73 6.55 3.22 4.33
C LEU A 73 7.03 2.36 3.17
N ARG A 74 6.51 1.14 3.04
CA ARG A 74 6.71 0.29 1.87
C ARG A 74 5.36 -0.03 1.26
N VAL A 75 5.28 0.01 -0.06
CA VAL A 75 4.05 -0.20 -0.82
C VAL A 75 4.31 -1.15 -1.96
N ARG A 76 3.43 -2.15 -2.12
CA ARG A 76 3.28 -2.91 -3.35
C ARG A 76 2.00 -2.47 -4.04
N PHE A 77 2.15 -1.82 -5.18
CA PHE A 77 1.00 -1.46 -6.00
C PHE A 77 0.44 -2.69 -6.71
N HIS A 78 -0.88 -2.68 -6.91
CA HIS A 78 -1.53 -3.64 -7.78
C HIS A 78 -1.40 -3.17 -9.23
N ARG A 79 -1.17 -4.11 -10.16
CA ARG A 79 -1.17 -3.82 -11.59
C ARG A 79 -2.00 -4.85 -12.36
N PRO A 80 -2.72 -4.43 -13.40
CA PRO A 80 -3.28 -5.36 -14.38
C PRO A 80 -2.17 -6.15 -15.09
N PHE A 81 -2.48 -7.39 -15.48
CA PHE A 81 -1.53 -8.34 -16.06
C PHE A 81 -1.35 -8.24 -17.57
N HIS A 82 -2.20 -7.49 -18.25
CA HIS A 82 -2.06 -7.28 -19.69
C HIS A 82 -0.98 -6.23 -19.95
N PRO A 83 -0.29 -6.26 -21.10
CA PRO A 83 0.67 -5.22 -21.46
C PRO A 83 -0.02 -3.85 -21.42
N ILE A 84 0.42 -3.01 -20.49
CA ILE A 84 -0.09 -1.65 -20.35
C ILE A 84 0.96 -0.73 -20.91
N ALA A 85 0.55 0.13 -21.84
CA ALA A 85 1.43 1.19 -22.30
C ALA A 85 1.80 2.09 -21.11
N PRO A 86 3.08 2.46 -20.93
CA PRO A 86 3.51 3.40 -19.90
C PRO A 86 2.95 4.83 -20.10
N THR A 87 2.14 5.02 -21.15
CA THR A 87 1.40 6.24 -21.47
C THR A 87 -0.05 6.21 -20.99
N ASP A 88 -0.57 5.09 -20.46
CA ASP A 88 -1.94 5.01 -19.96
C ASP A 88 -2.06 5.72 -18.60
N PRO A 89 -2.80 6.86 -18.51
CA PRO A 89 -2.91 7.63 -17.29
C PRO A 89 -3.61 6.87 -16.15
N ALA A 90 -4.40 5.82 -16.45
CA ALA A 90 -5.05 5.00 -15.42
C ALA A 90 -4.07 4.23 -14.53
N ASN A 91 -2.81 4.12 -14.98
CA ASN A 91 -1.76 3.39 -14.29
C ASN A 91 -0.76 4.31 -13.61
N PHE A 92 -1.01 5.62 -13.60
CA PHE A 92 -0.26 6.57 -12.81
C PHE A 92 -0.85 6.66 -11.41
N VAL A 93 0.02 6.66 -10.41
CA VAL A 93 -0.37 6.68 -8.99
C VAL A 93 0.40 7.78 -8.27
N ARG A 94 -0.30 8.49 -7.38
CA ARG A 94 0.24 9.49 -6.47
C ARG A 94 -0.01 9.06 -5.04
N LEU A 95 0.95 9.33 -4.15
CA LEU A 95 0.81 9.13 -2.71
C LEU A 95 0.89 10.47 -1.98
N VAL A 96 -0.10 10.72 -1.12
CA VAL A 96 -0.19 11.93 -0.29
C VAL A 96 -0.34 11.54 1.17
N ALA A 97 0.54 12.05 2.03
CA ALA A 97 0.46 11.95 3.47
C ALA A 97 -0.38 13.08 4.05
N ASN A 98 -1.27 12.71 4.98
CA ASN A 98 -2.08 13.63 5.80
C ASN A 98 -2.87 14.66 4.98
N GLY A 99 -3.20 14.33 3.73
CA GLY A 99 -3.96 15.18 2.80
C GLY A 99 -3.19 16.29 2.09
N HIS A 100 -1.91 16.54 2.42
CA HIS A 100 -1.18 17.70 1.87
C HIS A 100 0.27 17.41 1.46
N THR A 101 0.97 16.48 2.11
CA THR A 101 2.38 16.23 1.79
C THR A 101 2.51 15.15 0.72
N ILE A 102 3.09 15.48 -0.43
CA ILE A 102 3.31 14.51 -1.50
C ILE A 102 4.48 13.58 -1.12
N ILE A 103 4.20 12.29 -0.92
CA ILE A 103 5.24 11.26 -0.77
C ILE A 103 5.79 10.85 -2.15
N GLN A 104 4.89 10.72 -3.12
CA GLN A 104 5.20 10.38 -4.50
C GLN A 104 4.27 11.17 -5.43
N PRO A 105 4.78 11.93 -6.41
CA PRO A 105 3.95 12.57 -7.43
C PRO A 105 3.30 11.50 -8.33
N TYR A 106 2.51 11.91 -9.32
CA TYR A 106 2.02 10.95 -10.32
C TYR A 106 3.18 10.32 -11.07
N VAL A 107 3.35 9.02 -10.89
CA VAL A 107 4.30 8.20 -11.63
C VAL A 107 3.59 6.94 -12.10
N PHE A 108 4.03 6.37 -13.21
CA PHE A 108 3.59 5.03 -13.60
C PHE A 108 3.85 4.10 -12.41
N ALA A 109 2.85 3.34 -11.98
CA ALA A 109 2.97 2.51 -10.79
C ALA A 109 4.25 1.65 -10.85
N PRO A 110 4.95 1.42 -9.75
CA PRO A 110 6.08 0.49 -9.76
C PRO A 110 5.61 -0.97 -9.82
N SER A 111 6.37 -1.85 -10.48
CA SER A 111 6.15 -3.31 -10.41
C SER A 111 6.69 -3.92 -9.11
N ASP A 112 7.74 -3.32 -8.56
CA ASP A 112 8.38 -3.75 -7.32
C ASP A 112 7.80 -3.09 -6.08
N VAL A 113 8.21 -3.60 -4.91
CA VAL A 113 7.92 -2.93 -3.64
C VAL A 113 8.76 -1.66 -3.56
N VAL A 114 8.11 -0.51 -3.46
CA VAL A 114 8.81 0.77 -3.27
C VAL A 114 8.78 1.18 -1.82
N ALA A 115 9.89 1.77 -1.37
CA ALA A 115 10.07 2.19 0.00
C ALA A 115 10.34 3.70 0.06
N TYR A 116 9.62 4.39 0.94
CA TYR A 116 9.70 5.83 1.15
C TYR A 116 10.09 6.09 2.61
N GLU A 117 11.18 6.82 2.82
CA GLU A 117 11.49 7.38 4.14
C GLU A 117 10.54 8.55 4.39
N LEU A 118 9.86 8.52 5.53
CA LEU A 118 8.90 9.55 5.91
C LEU A 118 9.59 10.56 6.82
N ALA A 119 9.42 11.84 6.52
CA ALA A 119 9.81 12.89 7.45
C ALA A 119 9.07 12.70 8.79
N GLN A 120 9.79 12.83 9.90
CA GLN A 120 9.24 12.63 11.26
C GLN A 120 7.99 13.48 11.52
N ALA A 121 7.94 14.68 10.95
CA ALA A 121 6.78 15.58 11.05
C ALA A 121 5.46 14.93 10.58
N LEU A 122 5.51 13.98 9.63
CA LEU A 122 4.33 13.29 9.11
C LEU A 122 3.71 12.31 10.11
N THR A 123 4.47 11.84 11.09
CA THR A 123 4.04 10.87 12.11
C THR A 123 4.05 11.46 13.52
N ALA A 124 4.31 12.76 13.67
CA ALA A 124 4.47 13.43 14.97
C ALA A 124 3.20 13.40 15.84
N SER A 125 2.01 13.28 15.24
CA SER A 125 0.74 13.10 15.97
C SER A 125 0.58 11.68 16.56
N GLY A 126 1.40 10.72 16.13
CA GLY A 126 1.20 9.30 16.35
C GLY A 126 0.22 8.65 15.37
N GLN A 127 -0.19 9.40 14.35
CA GLN A 127 -1.04 8.93 13.26
C GLN A 127 -0.43 9.29 11.91
N LEU A 128 -0.78 8.52 10.88
CA LEU A 128 -0.44 8.80 9.50
C LEU A 128 -1.60 8.35 8.61
N ASN A 129 -2.10 9.26 7.78
CA ASN A 129 -3.03 8.90 6.71
C ASN A 129 -2.28 8.93 5.38
N VAL A 130 -2.35 7.85 4.61
CA VAL A 130 -1.77 7.76 3.27
C VAL A 130 -2.88 7.60 2.27
N THR A 131 -3.02 8.58 1.40
CA THR A 131 -4.01 8.59 0.33
C THR A 131 -3.33 8.27 -0.99
N CYS A 132 -3.97 7.42 -1.79
CA CYS A 132 -3.57 7.09 -3.14
C CYS A 132 -4.67 7.34 -4.15
N ASN A 133 -4.28 7.94 -5.29
CA ASN A 133 -5.17 8.25 -6.40
C ASN A 133 -4.41 8.28 -7.73
N ALA A 134 -5.15 8.31 -8.84
CA ALA A 134 -4.63 8.54 -10.19
C ALA A 134 -4.90 10.00 -10.63
N PRO A 135 -4.41 10.44 -11.80
CA PRO A 135 -4.86 11.70 -12.40
C PRO A 135 -6.39 11.72 -12.51
N PRO A 136 -7.04 12.85 -12.26
CA PRO A 136 -8.50 12.95 -12.33
C PRO A 136 -9.01 12.86 -13.78
N GLY A 137 -10.25 12.41 -13.96
CA GLY A 137 -10.93 12.36 -15.26
C GLY A 137 -10.45 11.23 -16.18
N VAL A 138 -9.80 10.20 -15.61
CA VAL A 138 -9.32 9.05 -16.38
C VAL A 138 -10.46 8.07 -16.69
N GLY A 139 -10.61 7.73 -17.97
CA GLY A 139 -11.62 6.77 -18.44
C GLY A 139 -11.23 5.29 -18.24
N GLY A 140 -12.00 4.38 -18.84
CA GLY A 140 -11.72 2.94 -18.84
C GLY A 140 -12.53 2.17 -17.78
N SER A 141 -11.91 1.17 -17.14
CA SER A 141 -12.62 0.28 -16.20
C SER A 141 -12.98 0.90 -14.85
N GLY A 142 -12.74 2.20 -14.66
CA GLY A 142 -12.83 2.89 -13.38
C GLY A 142 -11.71 2.55 -12.40
N ARG A 143 -11.02 1.41 -12.50
CA ARG A 143 -9.89 1.08 -11.61
C ARG A 143 -8.72 2.03 -11.84
N VAL A 144 -8.30 2.70 -10.77
CA VAL A 144 -7.23 3.71 -10.79
C VAL A 144 -6.07 3.31 -9.88
N CYS A 145 -5.98 3.83 -8.65
CA CYS A 145 -4.97 3.37 -7.70
C CYS A 145 -5.36 2.05 -7.04
N GLY A 146 -4.54 1.02 -7.24
CA GLY A 146 -4.62 -0.24 -6.52
C GLY A 146 -3.38 -0.48 -5.65
N MET A 147 -3.59 -0.96 -4.42
CA MET A 147 -2.51 -1.41 -3.53
C MET A 147 -2.77 -2.84 -3.06
N ALA A 148 -1.76 -3.68 -3.16
CA ALA A 148 -1.83 -5.07 -2.70
C ALA A 148 -1.34 -5.21 -1.25
N GLU A 149 -0.19 -4.61 -0.94
CA GLU A 149 0.44 -4.77 0.36
C GLU A 149 1.08 -3.45 0.82
N THR A 150 1.04 -3.19 2.12
CA THR A 150 1.72 -2.06 2.73
C THR A 150 2.40 -2.45 4.04
N TRP A 151 3.56 -1.86 4.29
CA TRP A 151 4.31 -2.02 5.52
C TRP A 151 4.71 -0.65 6.05
N LEU A 152 4.62 -0.46 7.36
CA LEU A 152 5.17 0.69 8.05
C LEU A 152 6.07 0.19 9.17
N SER A 153 7.35 0.54 9.12
CA SER A 153 8.34 0.18 10.14
C SER A 153 9.06 1.42 10.63
N VAL A 154 9.55 1.38 11.86
CA VAL A 154 10.56 2.35 12.31
C VAL A 154 11.80 2.19 11.43
N SER A 155 12.31 3.30 10.91
CA SER A 155 13.55 3.34 10.16
C SER A 155 14.69 3.18 11.18
N SER A 156 15.33 2.01 11.20
CA SER A 156 16.57 1.86 11.95
C SER A 156 17.69 2.47 11.12
N ASN A 157 18.42 3.46 11.65
CA ASN A 157 19.71 3.85 11.07
C ASN A 157 20.57 2.58 11.00
N SER A 158 20.83 2.08 9.78
CA SER A 158 21.60 0.87 9.59
C SER A 158 23.09 1.15 9.78
N THR A 159 23.51 1.28 11.04
CA THR A 159 24.89 1.03 11.45
C THR A 159 25.05 -0.32 12.16
N ASP A 160 23.94 -1.02 12.48
CA ASP A 160 23.96 -2.26 13.29
C ASP A 160 23.71 -3.58 12.53
N ARG A 161 24.00 -3.65 11.23
CA ARG A 161 23.95 -4.94 10.50
C ARG A 161 25.32 -5.53 10.22
N VAL A 162 26.11 -5.73 11.28
CA VAL A 162 27.16 -6.76 11.32
C VAL A 162 27.03 -7.54 12.63
N ALA A 163 26.11 -8.50 12.68
CA ALA A 163 26.24 -9.74 13.48
C ALA A 163 24.91 -10.51 13.55
N SER A 164 24.62 -11.28 12.51
CA SER A 164 23.87 -12.53 12.67
C SER A 164 23.97 -13.33 11.37
N LYS A 165 25.20 -13.75 11.03
CA LYS A 165 25.33 -14.96 10.21
C LYS A 165 24.74 -16.10 11.04
N LEU A 166 23.67 -16.69 10.52
CA LEU A 166 23.06 -17.92 11.03
C LEU A 166 24.17 -18.94 11.32
N ARG A 167 24.34 -19.32 12.58
CA ARG A 167 24.87 -20.66 12.91
C ARG A 167 23.68 -21.60 12.89
N VAL A 168 23.53 -22.35 11.80
CA VAL A 168 22.72 -23.57 11.82
C VAL A 168 23.63 -24.65 12.38
N SER A 169 23.38 -25.06 13.63
CA SER A 169 23.88 -26.33 14.16
C SER A 169 22.89 -27.42 13.77
N PRO A 170 23.31 -28.53 13.14
CA PRO A 170 22.44 -29.68 12.97
C PRO A 170 22.35 -30.45 14.31
N LEU A 171 21.12 -30.59 14.81
CA LEU A 171 20.78 -31.56 15.86
C LEU A 171 21.01 -32.97 15.30
N GLY A 172 21.83 -33.75 16.00
CA GLY A 172 22.04 -35.17 15.73
C GLY A 172 20.87 -36.05 16.16
N GLY A 173 20.82 -37.26 15.60
CA GLY A 173 19.93 -38.33 16.07
C GLY A 173 20.00 -39.56 15.18
N ARG A 174 20.63 -40.62 15.72
CA ARG A 174 20.77 -41.99 15.17
C ARG A 174 19.43 -42.69 14.88
N VAL A 175 19.44 -43.61 13.91
CA VAL A 175 19.17 -45.05 14.11
C VAL A 175 20.17 -45.83 13.27
#